data_AF-A0A059Q1N3-F1
#
_entry.id   AF-A0A059Q1N3-F1
#
_cell.length_a   1.000
_cell.length_b   1.000
_cell.length_c   1.000
_cell.angle_alpha   90.00
_cell.angle_beta   90.00
_cell.angle_gamma   90.00
#
_symmetry.space_group_name_H-M   'P 1'
#
loop_
_entity.id
_entity.type
_entity.pdbx_description
1 polymer ?
#
loop_
_entity_poly.entity_id
_entity_poly.type
_entity_poly.pdbx_seq_one_letter_code
_entity_poly.pdbx_strand_id
1 'polypeptide(L)'
;METREEKKVEKAIREAAKHNDMGSAKALAKEVVRSRKAVNRLYENKAQLNSISMHLGEIVATARTVGHLSKSTEVMKLVNNLMKAPEVAATMQEFSKEMTKAGVMEEIVNDALDSTLDNEDIEEEIEEEVDKVLTAIAGETASELPDAVRKEKEKMKQPSTGVPAERTAIAEAVDDDELDKIRERLAKVRS
;
A
#
# COMPACT_ATOMS: atom_id res chain seq x y z
N MET A 1 -2.20 9.87 12.19
CA MET A 1 -3.20 10.75 12.84
C MET A 1 -4.37 10.79 11.88
N GLU A 2 -5.48 10.15 12.24
CA GLU A 2 -6.62 10.00 11.33
C GLU A 2 -7.32 11.36 11.15
N THR A 3 -7.43 11.84 9.91
CA THR A 3 -8.00 13.16 9.65
C THR A 3 -9.53 13.14 9.79
N ARG A 4 -10.13 14.28 10.15
CA ARG A 4 -11.59 14.41 10.23
C ARG A 4 -12.27 14.08 8.89
N GLU A 5 -11.59 14.32 7.78
CA GLU A 5 -12.07 13.97 6.44
C GLU A 5 -11.97 12.47 6.18
N GLU A 6 -10.86 11.80 6.53
CA GLU A 6 -10.76 10.34 6.45
C GLU A 6 -11.90 9.64 7.19
N LYS A 7 -12.23 10.08 8.41
CA LYS A 7 -13.37 9.54 9.18
C LYS A 7 -14.71 9.63 8.46
N LYS A 8 -14.93 10.72 7.71
CA LYS A 8 -16.16 10.89 6.92
C LYS A 8 -16.17 9.93 5.73
N VAL A 9 -15.03 9.77 5.07
CA VAL A 9 -14.89 8.86 3.93
C VAL A 9 -15.02 7.40 4.38
N GLU A 10 -14.46 7.02 5.52
CA GLU A 10 -14.62 5.68 6.11
C GLU A 10 -16.09 5.37 6.44
N LYS A 11 -16.83 6.36 6.98
CA LYS A 11 -18.28 6.23 7.18
C LYS A 11 -19.02 6.05 5.84
N ALA A 12 -18.63 6.78 4.81
CA ALA A 12 -19.23 6.65 3.47
C ALA A 12 -18.90 5.30 2.81
N ILE A 13 -17.68 4.77 2.99
CA ILE A 13 -17.30 3.41 2.57
C ILE A 13 -18.18 2.38 3.27
N ARG A 14 -18.40 2.54 4.58
CA ARG A 14 -19.26 1.66 5.38
C ARG A 14 -20.71 1.67 4.91
N GLU A 15 -21.23 2.84 4.56
CA GLU A 15 -22.58 3.00 4.04
C GLU A 15 -22.73 2.38 2.64
N ALA A 16 -21.78 2.64 1.72
CA ALA A 16 -21.75 2.02 0.39
C ALA A 16 -21.68 0.49 0.46
N ALA A 17 -20.83 -0.06 1.35
CA ALA A 17 -20.73 -1.50 1.57
C ALA A 17 -22.03 -2.11 2.12
N LYS A 18 -22.75 -1.41 3.01
CA LYS A 18 -24.07 -1.85 3.52
C LYS A 18 -25.15 -1.87 2.43
N HIS A 19 -25.07 -0.95 1.47
CA HIS A 19 -25.98 -0.89 0.32
C HIS A 19 -25.58 -1.86 -0.81
N ASN A 20 -24.60 -2.73 -0.59
CA ASN A 20 -24.05 -3.67 -1.58
C ASN A 20 -23.45 -2.97 -2.82
N ASP A 21 -23.06 -1.70 -2.69
CA ASP A 21 -22.36 -0.94 -3.71
C ASP A 21 -20.85 -1.07 -3.52
N MET A 22 -20.32 -2.22 -3.94
CA MET A 22 -18.89 -2.52 -3.86
C MET A 22 -18.04 -1.66 -4.81
N GLY A 23 -18.63 -1.15 -5.89
CA GLY A 23 -17.93 -0.27 -6.83
C GLY A 23 -17.57 1.07 -6.18
N SER A 24 -18.54 1.71 -5.54
CA SER A 24 -18.32 2.96 -4.80
C SER A 24 -17.44 2.74 -3.57
N ALA A 25 -17.62 1.64 -2.84
CA ALA A 25 -16.79 1.31 -1.68
C ALA A 25 -15.30 1.15 -2.07
N LYS A 26 -15.00 0.45 -3.17
CA LYS A 26 -13.64 0.27 -3.68
C LYS A 26 -13.02 1.59 -4.17
N ALA A 27 -13.80 2.42 -4.87
CA ALA A 27 -13.34 3.73 -5.33
C ALA A 27 -12.98 4.66 -4.16
N LEU A 28 -13.84 4.73 -3.14
CA LEU A 28 -13.59 5.54 -1.93
C LEU A 28 -12.41 4.99 -1.11
N ALA A 29 -12.27 3.67 -1.01
CA ALA A 29 -11.11 3.05 -0.34
C ALA A 29 -9.80 3.36 -1.07
N LYS A 30 -9.79 3.36 -2.41
CA LYS A 30 -8.61 3.77 -3.21
C LYS A 30 -8.21 5.21 -2.95
N GLU A 31 -9.19 6.10 -2.77
CA GLU A 31 -8.94 7.50 -2.42
C GLU A 31 -8.33 7.64 -1.03
N VAL A 32 -8.81 6.87 -0.04
CA VAL A 32 -8.22 6.85 1.32
C VAL A 32 -6.76 6.39 1.28
N VAL A 33 -6.45 5.30 0.57
CA VAL A 33 -5.08 4.80 0.43
C VAL A 33 -4.17 5.83 -0.23
N ARG A 34 -4.62 6.45 -1.34
CA ARG A 34 -3.87 7.52 -2.02
C ARG A 34 -3.62 8.71 -1.10
N SER A 35 -4.62 9.14 -0.35
CA SER A 35 -4.50 10.22 0.64
C SER A 35 -3.45 9.87 1.71
N ARG A 36 -3.49 8.66 2.26
CA ARG A 36 -2.50 8.20 3.25
C ARG A 36 -1.08 8.18 2.70
N LYS A 37 -0.88 7.64 1.49
CA LYS A 37 0.44 7.66 0.81
C LYS A 37 0.93 9.09 0.57
N ALA A 38 0.05 9.99 0.11
CA ALA A 38 0.38 11.39 -0.09
C ALA A 38 0.80 12.08 1.22
N VAL A 39 0.08 11.83 2.32
CA VAL A 39 0.42 12.36 3.65
C VAL A 39 1.77 11.82 4.14
N ASN A 40 2.03 10.52 3.99
CA ASN A 40 3.32 9.92 4.36
C ASN A 40 4.48 10.56 3.59
N ARG A 41 4.32 10.72 2.26
CA ARG A 41 5.29 11.42 1.41
C ARG A 41 5.54 12.87 1.86
N LEU A 42 4.49 13.60 2.26
CA LEU A 42 4.63 14.94 2.81
C LEU A 42 5.42 14.96 4.13
N TYR A 43 5.22 13.97 5.00
CA TYR A 43 6.01 13.84 6.23
C TYR A 43 7.48 13.55 5.95
N GLU A 44 7.78 12.68 4.99
CA GLU A 44 9.15 12.41 4.54
C GLU A 44 9.80 13.66 3.97
N ASN A 45 9.11 14.38 3.08
CA ASN A 45 9.58 15.64 2.52
C ASN A 45 9.86 16.67 3.63
N LYS A 46 8.98 16.77 4.62
CA LYS A 46 9.17 17.66 5.78
C LYS A 46 10.42 17.29 6.59
N ALA A 47 10.65 15.99 6.81
CA ALA A 47 11.86 15.53 7.50
C ALA A 47 13.11 15.87 6.69
N GLN A 48 13.11 15.66 5.37
CA GLN A 48 14.21 16.00 4.48
C GLN A 48 14.53 17.51 4.49
N LEU A 49 13.50 18.37 4.47
CA LEU A 49 13.67 19.83 4.60
C LEU A 49 14.30 20.23 5.94
N ASN A 50 13.87 19.61 7.05
CA ASN A 50 14.48 19.87 8.36
C ASN A 50 15.95 19.46 8.37
N SER A 51 16.30 18.32 7.79
CA SER A 51 17.69 17.88 7.67
C SER A 51 18.52 18.87 6.85
N ILE A 52 18.00 19.36 5.72
CA ILE A 52 18.69 20.41 4.93
C ILE A 52 18.91 21.66 5.78
N SER A 53 17.92 22.10 6.55
CA SER A 53 18.06 23.26 7.43
C SER A 53 19.17 23.07 8.48
N MET A 54 19.31 21.86 9.04
CA MET A 54 20.36 21.55 10.01
C MET A 54 21.75 21.59 9.35
N HIS A 55 21.93 20.90 8.22
CA HIS A 55 23.19 20.92 7.49
C HIS A 55 23.56 22.32 7.01
N LEU A 56 22.58 23.12 6.57
CA LEU A 56 22.84 24.50 6.18
C LEU A 56 23.32 25.32 7.38
N GLY A 57 22.76 25.10 8.57
CA GLY A 57 23.24 25.71 9.82
C GLY A 57 24.70 25.34 10.13
N GLU A 58 25.08 24.07 9.93
CA GLU A 58 26.45 23.58 10.08
C GLU A 58 27.41 24.22 9.06
N ILE A 59 27.00 24.31 7.80
CA ILE A 59 27.76 24.95 6.72
C ILE A 59 28.01 26.42 7.06
N VAL A 60 26.99 27.15 7.53
CA VAL A 60 27.13 28.56 7.95
C VAL A 60 28.04 28.70 9.16
N ALA A 61 27.93 27.81 10.15
CA ALA A 61 28.80 27.83 11.32
C ALA A 61 30.27 27.59 10.94
N THR A 62 30.52 26.61 10.07
CA THR A 62 31.86 26.28 9.56
C THR A 62 32.42 27.41 8.70
N ALA A 63 31.60 28.04 7.86
CA ALA A 63 32.01 29.18 7.06
C ALA A 63 32.46 30.36 7.92
N ARG A 64 31.85 30.60 9.09
CA ARG A 64 32.26 31.66 10.02
C ARG A 64 33.58 31.38 10.72
N THR A 65 33.88 30.11 11.01
CA THR A 65 35.07 29.73 11.78
C THR A 65 36.28 29.48 10.88
N VAL A 66 36.09 28.81 9.74
CA VAL A 66 37.16 28.36 8.85
C VAL A 66 37.25 29.23 7.58
N GLY A 67 36.21 30.00 7.23
CA GLY A 67 36.20 30.86 6.03
C GLY A 67 36.08 30.11 4.70
N HIS A 68 35.87 28.79 4.74
CA HIS A 68 35.73 27.92 3.57
C HIS A 68 34.43 27.13 3.68
N LEU A 69 33.67 27.05 2.59
CA LEU A 69 32.45 26.27 2.50
C LEU A 69 32.80 24.83 2.08
N SER A 70 32.53 23.86 2.95
CA SER A 70 32.71 22.45 2.63
C SER A 70 31.56 21.95 1.75
N LYS A 71 31.88 21.16 0.73
CA LYS A 71 30.89 20.49 -0.10
C LYS A 71 30.12 19.45 0.72
N SER A 72 28.79 19.42 0.59
CA SER A 72 27.95 18.42 1.29
C SER A 72 27.18 17.55 0.30
N THR A 73 27.58 16.27 0.23
CA THR A 73 26.90 15.25 -0.57
C THR A 73 25.58 14.80 0.07
N GLU A 74 25.42 14.96 1.38
CA GLU A 74 24.17 14.67 2.08
C GLU A 74 23.08 15.69 1.73
N VAL A 75 23.43 16.98 1.74
CA VAL A 75 22.53 18.05 1.29
C VAL A 75 22.17 17.86 -0.19
N MET A 76 23.12 17.39 -1.00
CA MET A 76 22.91 17.06 -2.42
C MET A 76 21.85 15.97 -2.61
N LYS A 77 21.92 14.89 -1.83
CA LYS A 77 20.92 13.80 -1.87
C LYS A 77 19.55 14.26 -1.41
N LEU A 78 19.47 15.01 -0.32
CA LEU A 78 18.20 15.50 0.24
C LEU A 78 17.48 16.44 -0.74
N VAL A 79 18.22 17.35 -1.38
CA VAL A 79 17.66 18.24 -2.41
C VAL A 79 17.19 17.46 -3.63
N ASN A 80 17.95 16.47 -4.10
CA ASN A 80 17.53 15.63 -5.22
C ASN A 80 16.22 14.88 -4.93
N ASN A 81 16.08 14.32 -3.73
CA ASN A 81 14.83 13.66 -3.31
C ASN A 81 13.65 14.64 -3.29
N LEU A 82 13.85 15.85 -2.75
CA LEU A 82 12.80 16.87 -2.72
C LEU A 82 12.50 17.45 -4.12
N MET A 83 13.43 17.43 -5.07
CA MET A 83 13.16 17.81 -6.46
C MET A 83 12.15 16.87 -7.13
N LYS A 84 11.98 15.63 -6.64
CA LYS A 84 10.95 14.70 -7.09
C LYS A 84 9.56 15.05 -6.55
N ALA A 85 9.48 15.86 -5.49
CA ALA A 85 8.21 16.28 -4.89
C ALA A 85 7.65 17.51 -5.65
N PRO A 86 6.50 17.39 -6.34
CA PRO A 86 6.02 18.43 -7.25
C PRO A 86 5.73 19.76 -6.53
N GLU A 87 5.40 19.72 -5.25
CA GLU A 87 5.07 20.91 -4.44
C GLU A 87 6.30 21.80 -4.17
N VAL A 88 7.51 21.22 -4.15
CA VAL A 88 8.76 21.94 -3.84
C VAL A 88 9.83 21.80 -4.94
N ALA A 89 9.52 21.13 -6.05
CA ALA A 89 10.48 20.84 -7.11
C ALA A 89 11.13 22.11 -7.69
N ALA A 90 10.31 23.12 -8.01
CA ALA A 90 10.81 24.37 -8.60
C ALA A 90 11.73 25.14 -7.64
N THR A 91 11.35 25.23 -6.36
CA THR A 91 12.14 25.95 -5.35
C THR A 91 13.42 25.21 -5.00
N MET A 92 13.39 23.87 -4.94
CA MET A 92 14.58 23.05 -4.70
C MET A 92 15.56 23.07 -5.87
N GLN A 93 15.06 23.20 -7.10
CA GLN A 93 15.90 23.37 -8.29
C GLN A 93 16.64 24.71 -8.28
N GLU A 94 15.96 25.79 -7.86
CA GLU A 94 16.60 27.11 -7.68
C GLU A 94 17.61 27.07 -6.53
N PHE A 95 17.23 26.49 -5.39
CA PHE A 95 18.11 26.27 -4.25
C PHE A 95 19.37 25.49 -4.64
N SER A 96 19.22 24.39 -5.40
CA SER A 96 20.36 23.61 -5.92
C SER A 96 21.31 24.48 -6.74
N LYS A 97 20.79 25.30 -7.66
CA LYS A 97 21.61 26.21 -8.47
C LYS A 97 22.37 27.24 -7.63
N GLU A 98 21.72 27.82 -6.63
CA GLU A 98 22.38 28.78 -5.73
C GLU A 98 23.44 28.12 -4.87
N MET A 99 23.16 26.93 -4.33
CA MET A 99 24.13 26.17 -3.51
C MET A 99 25.32 25.67 -4.34
N THR A 100 25.12 25.33 -5.61
CA THR A 100 26.22 25.03 -6.53
C THR A 100 27.07 26.28 -6.82
N LYS A 101 26.44 27.44 -7.06
CA LYS A 101 27.17 28.72 -7.23
C LYS A 101 27.94 29.13 -5.98
N ALA A 102 27.41 28.83 -4.79
CA ALA A 102 28.07 29.07 -3.51
C ALA A 102 29.23 28.10 -3.24
N GLY A 103 29.47 27.11 -4.11
CA GLY A 103 30.51 26.10 -3.94
C GLY A 103 30.18 25.01 -2.91
N VAL A 104 28.94 24.99 -2.41
CA VAL A 104 28.46 24.05 -1.38
C VAL A 104 28.00 22.73 -1.99
N MET A 105 27.49 22.78 -3.22
CA MET A 105 27.06 21.61 -4.00
C MET A 105 27.86 21.48 -5.29
N GLU A 106 27.93 20.25 -5.80
CA GLU A 106 28.46 19.98 -7.13
C GLU A 106 27.37 20.12 -8.19
N GLU A 107 27.76 20.35 -9.44
CA GLU A 107 26.82 20.42 -10.56
C GLU A 107 26.24 19.04 -10.81
N ILE A 108 24.94 18.87 -10.53
CA ILE A 108 24.25 17.60 -10.79
C ILE A 108 23.84 17.57 -12.26
N VAL A 109 24.46 16.68 -13.05
CA VAL A 109 23.90 16.29 -14.34
C VAL A 109 22.70 15.39 -14.04
N ASN A 110 21.50 15.91 -14.26
CA ASN A 110 20.25 15.24 -13.90
C ASN A 110 20.00 14.09 -14.89
N ASP A 111 20.56 12.91 -14.61
CA ASP A 111 20.35 11.72 -15.43
C ASP A 111 18.95 11.17 -15.13
N ALA A 112 18.00 11.51 -15.99
CA ALA A 112 16.57 11.30 -15.82
C ALA A 112 16.15 9.83 -16.04
N LEU A 113 16.63 8.91 -15.21
CA LEU A 113 16.48 7.47 -15.47
C LEU A 113 15.78 6.63 -14.37
N ASP A 114 15.10 7.23 -13.39
CA ASP A 114 14.55 6.47 -12.25
C ASP A 114 13.14 6.87 -11.82
N SER A 115 12.23 7.16 -12.76
CA SER A 115 10.83 7.53 -12.41
C SER A 115 9.75 6.73 -13.13
N THR A 116 10.13 5.83 -14.04
CA THR A 116 9.18 5.00 -14.79
C THR A 116 8.98 3.61 -14.20
N LEU A 117 9.93 3.09 -13.41
CA LEU A 117 9.80 1.77 -12.77
C LEU A 117 8.91 1.79 -11.52
N ASP A 118 8.75 2.93 -10.85
CA ASP A 118 7.92 3.05 -9.64
C ASP A 118 6.41 2.99 -9.92
N ASN A 119 5.92 3.32 -11.13
CA ASN A 119 4.48 3.51 -11.34
C ASN A 119 3.67 2.18 -11.43
N GLU A 120 4.28 1.08 -11.89
CA GLU A 120 3.58 -0.21 -12.00
C GLU A 120 3.51 -0.94 -10.65
N ASP A 121 4.60 -0.96 -9.87
CA ASP A 121 4.63 -1.56 -8.51
C ASP A 121 3.67 -0.85 -7.53
N ILE A 122 3.45 0.46 -7.72
CA ILE A 122 2.53 1.24 -6.89
C ILE A 122 1.07 0.83 -7.09
N GLU A 123 0.66 0.40 -8.29
CA GLU A 123 -0.76 0.06 -8.52
C GLU A 123 -1.17 -1.27 -7.87
N GLU A 124 -0.33 -2.30 -7.93
CA GLU A 124 -0.59 -3.58 -7.26
C GLU A 124 -0.58 -3.42 -5.73
N GLU A 125 0.39 -2.68 -5.18
CA GLU A 125 0.46 -2.41 -3.74
C GLU A 125 -0.76 -1.61 -3.25
N ILE A 126 -1.25 -0.66 -4.06
CA ILE A 126 -2.48 0.08 -3.75
C ILE A 126 -3.68 -0.87 -3.71
N GLU A 127 -3.79 -1.84 -4.61
CA GLU A 127 -4.94 -2.75 -4.63
C GLU A 127 -4.96 -3.65 -3.39
N GLU A 128 -3.81 -4.17 -2.96
CA GLU A 128 -3.70 -4.91 -1.70
C GLU A 128 -4.05 -4.04 -0.47
N GLU A 129 -3.60 -2.79 -0.44
CA GLU A 129 -3.93 -1.86 0.65
C GLU A 129 -5.40 -1.49 0.67
N VAL A 130 -6.04 -1.36 -0.49
CA VAL A 130 -7.48 -1.13 -0.60
C VAL A 130 -8.26 -2.29 0.02
N ASP A 131 -7.88 -3.53 -0.29
CA ASP A 131 -8.52 -4.71 0.29
C ASP A 131 -8.33 -4.80 1.81
N LYS A 132 -7.15 -4.41 2.31
CA LYS A 132 -6.89 -4.28 3.76
C LYS A 132 -7.80 -3.23 4.40
N VAL A 133 -7.98 -2.07 3.79
CA VAL A 133 -8.87 -1.00 4.28
C VAL A 133 -10.33 -1.45 4.28
N LEU A 134 -10.80 -2.08 3.21
CA LEU A 134 -12.16 -2.61 3.12
C LEU A 134 -12.42 -3.68 4.18
N THR A 135 -11.46 -4.57 4.41
CA THR A 135 -11.55 -5.62 5.45
C THR A 135 -11.58 -5.01 6.86
N ALA A 136 -10.75 -4.01 7.14
CA ALA A 136 -10.72 -3.31 8.42
C ALA A 136 -12.07 -2.63 8.72
N ILE A 137 -12.64 -1.92 7.75
CA ILE A 137 -13.93 -1.23 7.89
C ILE A 137 -15.08 -2.25 8.05
N ALA A 138 -15.03 -3.39 7.35
CA ALA A 138 -16.01 -4.46 7.50
C ALA A 138 -15.92 -5.15 8.88
N GLY A 139 -14.71 -5.37 9.40
CA GLY A 139 -14.46 -5.93 10.73
C GLY A 139 -14.93 -5.00 11.86
N GLU A 140 -14.74 -3.70 11.71
CA GLU A 140 -15.26 -2.69 12.64
C GLU A 140 -16.81 -2.67 12.62
N THR A 141 -17.42 -2.77 11.43
CA THR A 141 -18.88 -2.85 11.28
C THR A 141 -19.48 -4.10 11.94
N ALA A 142 -18.77 -5.24 11.91
CA ALA A 142 -19.16 -6.46 12.61
C ALA A 142 -19.00 -6.36 14.14
N SER A 143 -18.17 -5.43 14.60
CA SER A 143 -17.90 -5.15 16.02
C SER A 143 -18.88 -4.13 16.62
N GLU A 144 -19.42 -3.22 15.81
CA GLU A 144 -20.41 -2.20 16.22
C GLU A 144 -21.88 -2.66 16.20
N LEU A 145 -22.17 -3.88 15.71
CA LEU A 145 -23.53 -4.41 15.70
C LEU A 145 -23.88 -4.98 17.09
N PRO A 146 -25.01 -4.56 17.73
CA PRO A 146 -25.47 -5.17 18.97
C PRO A 146 -25.68 -6.69 18.78
N ASP A 147 -25.38 -7.49 19.80
CA ASP A 147 -25.40 -8.97 19.77
C ASP A 147 -26.71 -9.58 19.23
N ALA A 148 -27.80 -8.81 19.22
CA ALA A 148 -29.06 -9.19 18.60
C ALA A 148 -28.97 -9.41 17.07
N VAL A 149 -28.17 -8.63 16.34
CA VAL A 149 -27.99 -8.77 14.88
C VAL A 149 -26.88 -9.78 14.55
N ARG A 150 -25.92 -9.99 15.46
CA ARG A 150 -24.97 -11.12 15.37
C ARG A 150 -25.71 -12.45 15.37
N LYS A 151 -26.72 -12.60 16.24
CA LYS A 151 -27.60 -13.77 16.25
C LYS A 151 -28.50 -13.89 15.02
N GLU A 152 -28.86 -12.79 14.36
CA GLU A 152 -29.67 -12.84 13.12
C GLU A 152 -28.82 -13.28 11.91
N LYS A 153 -27.56 -12.83 11.82
CA LYS A 153 -26.60 -13.35 10.82
C LYS A 153 -26.16 -14.79 11.13
N GLU A 154 -26.09 -15.22 12.39
CA GLU A 154 -25.91 -16.64 12.75
C GLU A 154 -27.16 -17.48 12.43
N LYS A 155 -28.38 -16.94 12.58
CA LYS A 155 -29.62 -17.63 12.19
C LYS A 155 -29.81 -17.75 10.68
N MET A 156 -29.29 -16.82 9.88
CA MET A 156 -29.21 -16.97 8.42
C MET A 156 -28.05 -17.88 7.97
N LYS A 157 -27.11 -18.20 8.87
CA LYS A 157 -25.99 -19.14 8.63
C LYS A 157 -26.11 -20.46 9.40
N GLN A 158 -27.31 -20.83 9.87
CA GLN A 158 -27.55 -22.22 10.26
C GLN A 158 -28.31 -22.98 9.18
N PRO A 159 -27.86 -24.21 8.89
CA PRO A 159 -28.25 -24.96 7.71
C PRO A 159 -29.65 -25.52 7.92
N SER A 160 -30.47 -25.49 6.87
CA SER A 160 -31.59 -26.40 6.76
C SER A 160 -31.07 -27.84 6.83
N THR A 161 -31.12 -28.44 8.01
CA THR A 161 -30.99 -29.88 8.19
C THR A 161 -32.16 -30.54 7.48
N GLY A 162 -31.88 -31.10 6.32
CA GLY A 162 -32.86 -31.80 5.51
C GLY A 162 -32.24 -32.44 4.27
N VAL A 163 -31.12 -33.15 4.44
CA VAL A 163 -30.71 -34.40 3.75
C VAL A 163 -29.29 -34.78 4.25
N PRO A 164 -29.02 -36.05 4.64
CA PRO A 164 -27.70 -36.43 5.09
C PRO A 164 -26.75 -36.57 3.89
N ALA A 165 -25.71 -35.73 3.87
CA ALA A 165 -24.60 -35.82 2.95
C ALA A 165 -23.52 -36.72 3.56
N GLU A 166 -23.25 -37.84 2.90
CA GLU A 166 -22.03 -38.62 3.09
C GLU A 166 -21.05 -38.22 1.99
N ARG A 167 -20.04 -37.41 2.35
CA ARG A 167 -18.77 -37.32 1.62
C ARG A 167 -17.65 -37.21 2.63
N THR A 168 -17.24 -38.39 3.05
CA THR A 168 -16.14 -38.69 3.95
C THR A 168 -14.80 -38.42 3.26
N ALA A 169 -13.83 -38.08 4.10
CA ALA A 169 -12.44 -37.86 3.79
C ALA A 169 -11.84 -38.87 2.81
N ILE A 170 -11.03 -38.34 1.90
CA ILE A 170 -10.05 -39.09 1.12
C ILE A 170 -9.00 -39.72 2.06
N ALA A 171 -9.23 -40.96 2.44
CA ALA A 171 -8.23 -41.90 2.93
C ALA A 171 -8.58 -43.28 2.36
N GLU A 172 -7.79 -43.71 1.39
CA GLU A 172 -7.31 -45.09 1.23
C GLU A 172 -8.33 -46.24 1.41
N ALA A 173 -9.01 -46.61 0.33
CA ALA A 173 -9.43 -47.99 0.04
C ALA A 173 -9.77 -48.08 -1.46
N VAL A 174 -8.80 -48.48 -2.28
CA VAL A 174 -9.08 -48.89 -3.65
C VAL A 174 -9.52 -50.35 -3.55
N ASP A 175 -10.81 -50.62 -3.78
CA ASP A 175 -11.35 -51.98 -3.76
C ASP A 175 -10.66 -52.85 -4.83
N ASP A 176 -10.13 -54.01 -4.40
CA ASP A 176 -9.42 -54.98 -5.24
C ASP A 176 -10.25 -55.45 -6.46
N ASP A 177 -11.59 -55.39 -6.37
CA ASP A 177 -12.52 -55.81 -7.43
C ASP A 177 -12.59 -54.84 -8.63
N GLU A 178 -12.23 -53.56 -8.44
CA GLU A 178 -12.17 -52.59 -9.55
C GLU A 178 -10.83 -52.66 -10.30
N LEU A 179 -9.74 -52.99 -9.59
CA LEU A 179 -8.42 -53.18 -10.18
C LEU A 179 -8.40 -54.37 -11.16
N ASP A 180 -9.09 -55.46 -10.84
CA ASP A 180 -9.14 -56.64 -11.73
C ASP A 180 -9.98 -56.38 -12.99
N LYS A 181 -11.08 -55.62 -12.89
CA LYS A 181 -11.86 -55.20 -14.07
C LYS A 181 -11.09 -54.24 -14.98
N ILE A 182 -10.22 -53.41 -14.41
CA ILE A 182 -9.34 -52.51 -15.18
C ILE A 182 -8.20 -53.32 -15.85
N ARG A 183 -7.64 -54.33 -15.17
CA ARG A 183 -6.63 -55.23 -15.72
C ARG A 183 -7.15 -56.08 -16.88
N GLU A 184 -8.39 -56.57 -16.80
CA GLU A 184 -9.03 -57.33 -17.88
C GLU A 184 -9.27 -56.47 -19.14
N ARG A 185 -9.66 -55.21 -18.96
CA ARG A 185 -9.84 -54.25 -20.07
C ARG A 185 -8.51 -53.88 -20.74
N LEU A 186 -7.42 -53.76 -19.98
CA LEU A 186 -6.09 -53.48 -20.53
C LEU A 186 -5.49 -54.69 -21.27
N ALA A 187 -5.74 -55.92 -20.81
CA ALA A 187 -5.30 -57.14 -21.49
C ALA A 187 -5.96 -57.31 -22.87
N LYS A 188 -7.22 -56.89 -23.02
CA LYS A 188 -7.96 -56.97 -24.28
C LYS A 188 -7.52 -55.94 -25.34
N VAL A 189 -6.76 -54.92 -24.95
CA VAL A 189 -6.21 -53.89 -25.85
C VAL A 189 -4.76 -54.22 -26.24
N ARG A 190 -4.13 -55.20 -25.59
CA ARG A 190 -2.75 -55.62 -25.84
C ARG A 190 -2.62 -56.99 -26.55
N SER A 191 -3.71 -57.53 -27.09
CA SER A 191 -3.71 -58.67 -28.03
C SER A 191 -4.03 -58.20 -29.43
#